data_AF-A0A8T3TQJ4-F1
#
_entry.id   AF-A0A8T3TQJ4-F1
#
_cell.length_a   1.000
_cell.length_b   1.000
_cell.length_c   1.000
_cell.angle_alpha   90.00
_cell.angle_beta   90.00
_cell.angle_gamma   90.00
#
_symmetry.space_group_name_H-M   'P 1'
#
loop_
_entity.id
_entity.type
_entity.pdbx_description
1 polymer ?
#
loop_
_entity_poly.entity_id
_entity_poly.type
_entity_poly.pdbx_seq_one_letter_code
_entity_poly.pdbx_strand_id
1 'polypeptide(L)'
;IGQIEALLNTEQIDCISIEPPDSDAFTSITNRMMSMGIPVFTVGVTSNGNEFTNFTQLPEREGQQAAEILLDWMEREDKDLKTFGVSGGDPTAFWAQGRMKSFRETIQAAIPDATFINTETNALATSYDPAQTYDAYKALIEGNPELDFIQNVDIGAEHANRAIKDAGREGEIFTLGWNVSLGQLDGIDAGTQVVALDQKWSEQAGFGALACAALFADGEILPNSQELFPVTKENSAQAREDLQRILDQDS
;
A
#
# COMPACT_ATOMS: atom_id res chain seq x y z
N ILE A 1 -4.32 -0.91 -26.02
CA ILE A 1 -4.76 -2.01 -26.91
C ILE A 1 -4.07 -1.96 -28.28
N GLY A 2 -4.23 -0.91 -29.10
CA GLY A 2 -3.68 -0.91 -30.47
C GLY A 2 -2.17 -1.16 -30.61
N GLN A 3 -1.35 -0.72 -29.65
CA GLN A 3 0.09 -1.05 -29.62
C GLN A 3 0.34 -2.55 -29.38
N ILE A 4 -0.41 -3.16 -28.45
CA ILE A 4 -0.35 -4.59 -28.15
C ILE A 4 -0.77 -5.40 -29.38
N GLU A 5 -1.85 -4.98 -30.06
CA GLU A 5 -2.32 -5.63 -31.29
C GLU A 5 -1.30 -5.55 -32.42
N ALA A 6 -0.61 -4.41 -32.58
CA ALA A 6 0.42 -4.25 -33.60
C ALA A 6 1.61 -5.21 -33.37
N LEU A 7 2.05 -5.33 -32.12
CA LEU A 7 3.12 -6.26 -31.72
C LEU A 7 2.67 -7.73 -31.90
N LEU A 8 1.42 -8.06 -31.53
CA LEU A 8 0.86 -9.40 -31.72
C LEU A 8 0.76 -9.79 -33.19
N ASN A 9 0.31 -8.87 -34.06
CA ASN A 9 0.16 -9.12 -35.50
C ASN A 9 1.50 -9.23 -36.25
N THR A 10 2.60 -8.84 -35.62
CA THR A 10 3.96 -8.95 -36.17
C THR A 10 4.75 -10.11 -35.55
N GLU A 11 4.10 -10.95 -34.73
CA GLU A 11 4.71 -12.11 -34.07
C GLU A 11 5.94 -11.73 -33.22
N GLN A 12 5.95 -10.52 -32.65
CA GLN A 12 7.06 -9.99 -31.85
C GLN A 12 6.90 -10.21 -30.34
N ILE A 13 5.89 -10.99 -29.92
CA ILE A 13 5.58 -11.22 -28.50
C ILE A 13 5.57 -12.71 -28.23
N ASP A 14 6.55 -13.18 -27.46
CA ASP A 14 6.57 -14.55 -26.95
C ASP A 14 5.86 -14.65 -25.60
N CYS A 15 5.89 -13.58 -24.80
CA CYS A 15 5.21 -13.45 -23.50
C CYS A 15 4.94 -11.98 -23.21
N ILE A 16 3.90 -11.65 -22.44
CA ILE A 16 3.54 -10.27 -22.14
C ILE A 16 3.19 -10.04 -20.67
N SER A 17 3.65 -8.90 -20.15
CA SER A 17 3.19 -8.30 -18.90
C SER A 17 2.48 -6.98 -19.22
N ILE A 18 1.24 -6.82 -18.77
CA ILE A 18 0.42 -5.63 -19.06
C ILE A 18 -0.36 -5.17 -17.84
N GLU A 19 -0.46 -3.85 -17.68
CA GLU A 19 -1.38 -3.22 -16.74
C GLU A 19 -2.68 -2.85 -17.47
N PRO A 20 -3.82 -3.48 -17.15
CA PRO A 20 -5.12 -3.07 -17.66
C PRO A 20 -5.53 -1.70 -17.08
N PRO A 21 -6.18 -0.83 -17.86
CA PRO A 21 -6.72 0.43 -17.31
C PRO A 21 -7.93 0.19 -16.39
N ASP A 22 -8.66 -0.91 -16.61
CA ASP A 22 -9.73 -1.42 -15.78
C ASP A 22 -9.86 -2.95 -15.99
N SER A 23 -10.72 -3.60 -15.20
CA SER A 23 -10.82 -5.06 -15.24
C SER A 23 -11.38 -5.65 -16.53
N ASP A 24 -12.09 -4.89 -17.35
CA ASP A 24 -12.75 -5.38 -18.56
C ASP A 24 -12.01 -5.00 -19.85
N ALA A 25 -11.29 -3.89 -19.84
CA ALA A 25 -10.71 -3.29 -21.03
C ALA A 25 -9.83 -4.24 -21.85
N PHE A 26 -9.06 -5.11 -21.17
CA PHE A 26 -8.11 -6.00 -21.84
C PHE A 26 -8.60 -7.45 -21.97
N THR A 27 -9.81 -7.79 -21.51
CA THR A 27 -10.35 -9.17 -21.51
C THR A 27 -10.26 -9.85 -22.88
N SER A 28 -10.62 -9.14 -23.96
CA SER A 28 -10.58 -9.71 -25.32
C SER A 28 -9.15 -10.04 -25.78
N ILE A 29 -8.20 -9.14 -25.52
CA ILE A 29 -6.82 -9.29 -26.00
C ILE A 29 -6.05 -10.33 -25.19
N THR A 30 -6.24 -10.38 -23.86
CA THR A 30 -5.62 -11.39 -22.99
C THR A 30 -6.12 -12.79 -23.33
N ASN A 31 -7.43 -12.96 -23.55
CA ASN A 31 -8.01 -14.22 -24.02
C ASN A 31 -7.44 -14.67 -25.37
N ARG A 32 -7.33 -13.75 -26.33
CA ARG A 32 -6.78 -14.03 -27.66
C ARG A 32 -5.32 -14.48 -27.57
N MET A 33 -4.48 -13.77 -26.83
CA MET A 33 -3.07 -14.10 -26.66
C MET A 33 -2.87 -15.49 -26.03
N MET A 34 -3.59 -15.77 -24.94
CA MET A 34 -3.55 -17.09 -24.30
C MET A 34 -4.02 -18.21 -25.25
N SER A 35 -5.04 -17.95 -26.09
CA SER A 35 -5.48 -18.93 -27.10
C SER A 35 -4.47 -19.20 -28.21
N MET A 36 -3.58 -18.23 -28.47
CA MET A 36 -2.45 -18.36 -29.41
C MET A 36 -1.22 -19.02 -28.75
N GLY A 37 -1.30 -19.37 -27.46
CA GLY A 37 -0.19 -19.94 -26.70
C GLY A 37 0.81 -18.90 -26.19
N ILE A 38 0.48 -17.60 -26.26
CA ILE A 38 1.32 -16.52 -25.71
C ILE A 38 0.94 -16.32 -24.25
N PRO A 39 1.86 -16.56 -23.29
CA PRO A 39 1.61 -16.33 -21.87
C PRO A 39 1.32 -14.87 -21.56
N VAL A 40 0.30 -14.65 -20.71
CA VAL A 40 -0.11 -13.34 -20.25
C VAL A 40 0.01 -13.27 -18.73
N PHE A 41 0.69 -12.23 -18.27
CA PHE A 41 0.71 -11.79 -16.87
C PHE A 41 0.14 -10.38 -16.79
N THR A 42 -0.57 -10.08 -15.70
CA THR A 42 -1.06 -8.73 -15.43
C THR A 42 -0.42 -8.15 -14.20
N VAL A 43 -0.40 -6.82 -14.13
CA VAL A 43 0.11 -6.06 -12.99
C VAL A 43 -0.90 -4.97 -12.63
N GLY A 44 -0.99 -4.62 -11.34
CA GLY A 44 -1.78 -3.47 -10.87
C GLY A 44 -3.26 -3.76 -10.79
N VAL A 45 -3.92 -3.89 -11.94
CA VAL A 45 -5.37 -4.08 -12.05
C VAL A 45 -5.67 -5.50 -12.51
N THR A 46 -6.57 -6.18 -11.81
CA THR A 46 -7.07 -7.51 -12.21
C THR A 46 -7.79 -7.46 -13.54
N SER A 47 -7.47 -8.37 -14.46
CA SER A 47 -8.23 -8.58 -15.69
C SER A 47 -9.30 -9.66 -15.50
N ASN A 48 -10.47 -9.47 -16.12
CA ASN A 48 -11.50 -10.50 -16.25
C ASN A 48 -11.24 -11.47 -17.42
N GLY A 49 -10.09 -11.36 -18.10
CA GLY A 49 -9.65 -12.31 -19.11
C GLY A 49 -8.69 -13.38 -18.56
N ASN A 50 -8.13 -14.16 -19.48
CA ASN A 50 -7.20 -15.23 -19.15
C ASN A 50 -5.80 -14.67 -18.89
N GLU A 51 -5.22 -15.05 -17.77
CA GLU A 51 -3.87 -14.71 -17.33
C GLU A 51 -3.31 -15.85 -16.48
N PHE A 52 -1.98 -15.96 -16.40
CA PHE A 52 -1.33 -16.91 -15.50
C PHE A 52 -1.31 -16.40 -14.06
N THR A 53 -0.90 -15.14 -13.88
CA THR A 53 -0.85 -14.49 -12.57
C THR A 53 -1.04 -12.99 -12.74
N ASN A 54 -1.75 -12.41 -11.78
CA ASN A 54 -1.86 -10.97 -11.58
C ASN A 54 -1.00 -10.53 -10.39
N PHE A 55 -0.01 -9.69 -10.66
CA PHE A 55 0.82 -9.03 -9.64
C PHE A 55 0.17 -7.71 -9.20
N THR A 56 -0.78 -7.85 -8.28
CA THR A 56 -1.53 -6.75 -7.68
C THR A 56 -1.42 -6.77 -6.16
N GLN A 57 -1.93 -5.71 -5.53
CA GLN A 57 -2.05 -5.58 -4.09
C GLN A 57 -2.77 -6.80 -3.49
N LEU A 58 -2.41 -7.13 -2.25
CA LEU A 58 -3.02 -8.19 -1.46
C LEU A 58 -3.60 -7.59 -0.17
N PRO A 59 -4.68 -6.80 -0.24
CA PRO A 59 -5.08 -5.86 0.80
C PRO A 59 -5.27 -6.48 2.19
N GLU A 60 -5.83 -7.70 2.24
CA GLU A 60 -6.04 -8.42 3.49
C GLU A 60 -4.70 -8.83 4.13
N ARG A 61 -3.73 -9.29 3.34
CA ARG A 61 -2.38 -9.61 3.85
C ARG A 61 -1.62 -8.36 4.27
N GLU A 62 -1.78 -7.30 3.50
CA GLU A 62 -1.16 -6.01 3.77
C GLU A 62 -1.65 -5.36 5.08
N GLY A 63 -2.96 -5.39 5.33
CA GLY A 63 -3.54 -4.92 6.59
C GLY A 63 -3.10 -5.77 7.78
N GLN A 64 -3.02 -7.09 7.60
CA GLN A 64 -2.51 -8.01 8.63
C GLN A 64 -1.04 -7.71 8.95
N GLN A 65 -0.18 -7.58 7.93
CA GLN A 65 1.23 -7.25 8.10
C GLN A 65 1.41 -5.92 8.85
N ALA A 66 0.61 -4.89 8.52
CA ALA A 66 0.66 -3.61 9.22
C ALA A 66 0.30 -3.73 10.71
N ALA A 67 -0.69 -4.57 11.05
CA ALA A 67 -1.08 -4.83 12.44
C ALA A 67 0.00 -5.62 13.19
N GLU A 68 0.58 -6.64 12.58
CA GLU A 68 1.66 -7.44 13.15
C GLU A 68 2.89 -6.57 13.47
N ILE A 69 3.29 -5.69 12.54
CA ILE A 69 4.38 -4.73 12.78
C ILE A 69 4.08 -3.81 13.96
N LEU A 70 2.84 -3.31 14.06
CA LEU A 70 2.44 -2.45 15.17
C LEU A 70 2.48 -3.20 16.50
N LEU A 71 1.96 -4.43 16.56
CA LEU A 71 1.94 -5.25 17.77
C LEU A 71 3.37 -5.56 18.24
N ASP A 72 4.25 -5.95 17.32
CA ASP A 72 5.67 -6.19 17.61
C ASP A 72 6.37 -4.91 18.12
N TRP A 73 6.06 -3.77 17.51
CA TRP A 73 6.57 -2.47 17.97
C TRP A 73 6.05 -2.12 19.37
N MET A 74 4.77 -2.35 19.64
CA MET A 74 4.16 -2.10 20.95
C MET A 74 4.81 -2.94 22.05
N GLU A 75 5.06 -4.22 21.79
CA GLU A 75 5.78 -5.10 22.74
C GLU A 75 7.21 -4.59 22.97
N ARG A 76 7.93 -4.24 21.91
CA ARG A 76 9.33 -3.80 22.00
C ARG A 76 9.51 -2.46 22.72
N GLU A 77 8.54 -1.55 22.57
CA GLU A 77 8.56 -0.20 23.15
C GLU A 77 7.75 -0.08 24.46
N ASP A 78 7.22 -1.19 24.98
CA ASP A 78 6.38 -1.24 26.19
C ASP A 78 5.17 -0.27 26.11
N LYS A 79 4.42 -0.36 25.00
CA LYS A 79 3.23 0.46 24.72
C LYS A 79 1.94 -0.36 24.85
N ASP A 80 0.91 0.28 25.41
CA ASP A 80 -0.44 -0.30 25.55
C ASP A 80 -1.48 0.60 24.88
N LEU A 81 -1.49 0.60 23.54
CA LEU A 81 -2.43 1.38 22.73
C LEU A 81 -3.79 0.66 22.69
N LYS A 82 -4.89 1.40 22.88
CA LYS A 82 -6.25 0.85 22.96
C LYS A 82 -7.23 1.47 21.97
N THR A 83 -7.00 2.71 21.54
CA THR A 83 -7.92 3.44 20.66
C THR A 83 -7.27 3.74 19.32
N PHE A 84 -7.89 3.24 18.26
CA PHE A 84 -7.37 3.28 16.90
C PHE A 84 -8.30 4.06 15.98
N GLY A 85 -7.74 4.75 15.00
CA GLY A 85 -8.44 5.34 13.88
C GLY A 85 -7.87 4.87 12.55
N VAL A 86 -8.70 4.83 11.52
CA VAL A 86 -8.31 4.48 10.15
C VAL A 86 -8.64 5.61 9.18
N SER A 87 -7.83 5.74 8.13
CA SER A 87 -7.90 6.83 7.15
C SER A 87 -7.32 6.42 5.79
N GLY A 88 -7.66 7.12 4.72
CA GLY A 88 -7.09 6.90 3.38
C GLY A 88 -7.65 7.82 2.31
N GLY A 89 -6.99 7.88 1.15
CA GLY A 89 -7.31 8.81 0.06
C GLY A 89 -8.66 8.54 -0.62
N ASP A 90 -8.87 7.29 -1.03
CA ASP A 90 -10.19 6.77 -1.42
C ASP A 90 -10.56 5.61 -0.50
N PRO A 91 -11.24 5.89 0.63
CA PRO A 91 -11.67 4.85 1.54
C PRO A 91 -12.56 3.80 0.89
N THR A 92 -13.27 4.12 -0.19
CA THR A 92 -14.25 3.20 -0.81
C THR A 92 -13.61 2.16 -1.72
N ALA A 93 -12.35 2.35 -2.09
CA ALA A 93 -11.62 1.44 -2.94
C ALA A 93 -11.40 0.07 -2.26
N PHE A 94 -11.41 -1.00 -3.06
CA PHE A 94 -11.23 -2.38 -2.56
C PHE A 94 -9.94 -2.55 -1.74
N TRP A 95 -8.84 -1.96 -2.19
CA TRP A 95 -7.56 -2.01 -1.48
C TRP A 95 -7.62 -1.30 -0.13
N ALA A 96 -8.32 -0.17 -0.05
CA ALA A 96 -8.45 0.61 1.17
C ALA A 96 -9.28 -0.16 2.20
N GLN A 97 -10.43 -0.69 1.75
CA GLN A 97 -11.34 -1.49 2.56
C GLN A 97 -10.63 -2.72 3.15
N GLY A 98 -9.93 -3.50 2.32
CA GLY A 98 -9.25 -4.71 2.77
C GLY A 98 -8.13 -4.43 3.78
N ARG A 99 -7.29 -3.41 3.52
CA ARG A 99 -6.22 -3.00 4.46
C ARG A 99 -6.76 -2.59 5.82
N MET A 100 -7.76 -1.71 5.84
CA MET A 100 -8.36 -1.21 7.08
C MET A 100 -9.07 -2.31 7.86
N LYS A 101 -9.84 -3.15 7.17
CA LYS A 101 -10.58 -4.25 7.78
C LYS A 101 -9.64 -5.28 8.40
N SER A 102 -8.66 -5.77 7.62
CA SER A 102 -7.71 -6.77 8.11
C SER A 102 -6.86 -6.26 9.26
N PHE A 103 -6.41 -4.99 9.19
CA PHE A 103 -5.71 -4.35 10.29
C PHE A 103 -6.57 -4.34 11.56
N ARG A 104 -7.82 -3.86 11.45
CA ARG A 104 -8.77 -3.82 12.57
C ARG A 104 -9.01 -5.20 13.16
N GLU A 105 -9.29 -6.20 12.34
CA GLU A 105 -9.57 -7.57 12.79
C GLU A 105 -8.35 -8.20 13.47
N THR A 106 -7.14 -7.97 12.95
CA THR A 106 -5.89 -8.46 13.53
C THR A 106 -5.60 -7.80 14.88
N ILE A 107 -5.75 -6.47 14.98
CA ILE A 107 -5.61 -5.74 16.25
C ILE A 107 -6.63 -6.22 17.28
N GLN A 108 -7.90 -6.36 16.92
CA GLN A 108 -8.94 -6.81 17.85
C GLN A 108 -8.77 -8.27 18.28
N ALA A 109 -8.14 -9.11 17.46
CA ALA A 109 -7.79 -10.47 17.84
C ALA A 109 -6.67 -10.50 18.91
N ALA A 110 -5.68 -9.62 18.80
CA ALA A 110 -4.56 -9.52 19.74
C ALA A 110 -4.91 -8.70 21.01
N ILE A 111 -5.75 -7.68 20.86
CA ILE A 111 -6.18 -6.74 21.89
C ILE A 111 -7.72 -6.73 21.93
N PRO A 112 -8.37 -7.66 22.65
CA PRO A 112 -9.82 -7.83 22.61
C PRO A 112 -10.64 -6.62 23.06
N ASP A 113 -10.03 -5.71 23.82
CA ASP A 113 -10.61 -4.45 24.29
C ASP A 113 -10.27 -3.23 23.41
N ALA A 114 -9.59 -3.45 22.27
CA ALA A 114 -9.29 -2.39 21.32
C ALA A 114 -10.56 -1.75 20.74
N THR A 115 -10.60 -0.42 20.77
CA THR A 115 -11.68 0.40 20.25
C THR A 115 -11.25 1.11 18.98
N PHE A 116 -12.11 1.13 17.98
CA PHE A 116 -11.89 1.84 16.72
C PHE A 116 -12.88 3.00 16.62
N ILE A 117 -12.39 4.25 16.57
CA ILE A 117 -13.25 5.45 16.51
C ILE A 117 -13.96 5.57 15.14
N ASN A 118 -13.40 4.91 14.14
CA ASN A 118 -13.95 4.69 12.82
C ASN A 118 -13.40 3.37 12.25
N THR A 119 -13.99 2.90 11.18
CA THR A 119 -13.72 1.61 10.54
C THR A 119 -13.65 1.79 9.04
N GLU A 120 -13.40 0.72 8.29
CA GLU A 120 -13.44 0.71 6.84
C GLU A 120 -14.72 1.34 6.26
N THR A 121 -15.86 1.22 6.94
CA THR A 121 -17.15 1.76 6.45
C THR A 121 -17.33 3.27 6.60
N ASN A 122 -16.53 3.92 7.46
CA ASN A 122 -16.64 5.35 7.78
C ASN A 122 -15.28 5.99 8.04
N ALA A 123 -14.23 5.47 7.40
CA ALA A 123 -12.86 5.92 7.57
C ALA A 123 -12.72 7.40 7.21
N LEU A 124 -11.74 8.06 7.83
CA LEU A 124 -11.42 9.44 7.50
C LEU A 124 -10.88 9.50 6.06
N ALA A 125 -11.63 10.14 5.17
CA ALA A 125 -11.14 10.44 3.84
C ALA A 125 -10.04 11.49 3.93
N THR A 126 -8.82 11.13 3.56
CA THR A 126 -7.77 12.09 3.23
C THR A 126 -7.94 12.51 1.78
N SER A 127 -7.49 13.70 1.41
CA SER A 127 -7.50 14.15 0.02
C SER A 127 -6.07 14.35 -0.49
N TYR A 128 -5.94 14.46 -1.82
CA TYR A 128 -4.68 14.87 -2.44
C TYR A 128 -4.34 16.36 -2.18
N ASP A 129 -5.19 17.09 -1.42
CA ASP A 129 -4.92 18.46 -0.97
C ASP A 129 -4.29 18.44 0.44
N PRO A 130 -3.02 18.86 0.58
CA PRO A 130 -2.31 18.79 1.85
C PRO A 130 -2.97 19.58 2.99
N ALA A 131 -3.60 20.73 2.70
CA ALA A 131 -4.19 21.58 3.72
C ALA A 131 -5.49 20.97 4.25
N GLN A 132 -6.36 20.48 3.36
CA GLN A 132 -7.59 19.80 3.74
C GLN A 132 -7.30 18.51 4.52
N THR A 133 -6.31 17.73 4.10
CA THR A 133 -5.92 16.51 4.80
C THR A 133 -5.39 16.82 6.20
N TYR A 134 -4.55 17.85 6.35
CA TYR A 134 -4.09 18.29 7.67
C TYR A 134 -5.25 18.76 8.57
N ASP A 135 -6.17 19.57 8.06
CA ASP A 135 -7.32 20.07 8.83
C ASP A 135 -8.25 18.91 9.26
N ALA A 136 -8.42 17.90 8.41
CA ALA A 136 -9.18 16.69 8.72
C ALA A 136 -8.56 15.90 9.88
N TYR A 137 -7.24 15.70 9.88
CA TYR A 137 -6.54 15.04 10.99
C TYR A 137 -6.58 15.86 12.27
N LYS A 138 -6.42 17.18 12.18
CA LYS A 138 -6.56 18.06 13.33
C LYS A 138 -7.93 17.92 13.98
N ALA A 139 -9.01 17.94 13.18
CA ALA A 139 -10.37 17.73 13.68
C ALA A 139 -10.56 16.33 14.29
N LEU A 140 -10.00 15.28 13.68
CA LEU A 140 -10.03 13.93 14.22
C LEU A 140 -9.36 13.87 15.61
N ILE A 141 -8.16 14.43 15.74
CA ILE A 141 -7.38 14.42 16.99
C ILE A 141 -8.06 15.25 18.08
N GLU A 142 -8.54 16.46 17.75
CA GLU A 142 -9.25 17.34 18.70
C GLU A 142 -10.56 16.70 19.19
N GLY A 143 -11.26 15.97 18.33
CA GLY A 143 -12.52 15.30 18.66
C GLY A 143 -12.37 14.00 19.44
N ASN A 144 -11.18 13.41 19.48
CA ASN A 144 -10.93 12.07 20.04
C ASN A 144 -9.73 12.12 21.02
N PRO A 145 -9.94 12.58 22.27
CA PRO A 145 -8.85 12.76 23.24
C PRO A 145 -8.20 11.43 23.67
N GLU A 146 -8.91 10.31 23.55
CA GLU A 146 -8.42 8.97 23.89
C GLU A 146 -7.75 8.26 22.70
N LEU A 147 -7.63 8.91 21.53
CA LEU A 147 -6.99 8.32 20.36
C LEU A 147 -5.50 8.06 20.62
N ASP A 148 -5.04 6.85 20.32
CA ASP A 148 -3.66 6.40 20.52
C ASP A 148 -2.94 6.16 19.18
N PHE A 149 -3.68 5.75 18.16
CA PHE A 149 -3.08 5.31 16.91
C PHE A 149 -3.91 5.66 15.68
N ILE A 150 -3.26 6.06 14.58
CA ILE A 150 -3.90 6.31 13.29
C ILE A 150 -3.22 5.48 12.20
N GLN A 151 -3.97 4.57 11.58
CA GLN A 151 -3.59 3.95 10.32
C GLN A 151 -4.03 4.85 9.16
N ASN A 152 -3.11 5.18 8.26
CA ASN A 152 -3.42 5.71 6.93
C ASN A 152 -3.09 4.64 5.89
N VAL A 153 -4.06 4.20 5.07
CA VAL A 153 -3.89 3.11 4.10
C VAL A 153 -3.47 3.56 2.70
N ASP A 154 -3.11 4.83 2.53
CA ASP A 154 -2.70 5.40 1.24
C ASP A 154 -1.71 6.57 1.44
N ILE A 155 -2.10 7.80 1.07
CA ILE A 155 -1.32 9.02 1.27
C ILE A 155 -1.86 9.85 2.44
N GLY A 156 -0.96 10.57 3.11
CA GLY A 156 -1.31 11.60 4.10
C GLY A 156 -0.92 11.30 5.54
N ALA A 157 -0.25 10.18 5.84
CA ALA A 157 0.24 9.88 7.19
C ALA A 157 1.16 11.00 7.73
N GLU A 158 1.94 11.67 6.88
CA GLU A 158 2.77 12.82 7.25
C GLU A 158 1.95 14.01 7.77
N HIS A 159 0.71 14.17 7.31
CA HIS A 159 -0.18 15.23 7.76
C HIS A 159 -0.78 14.89 9.12
N ALA A 160 -1.04 13.61 9.40
CA ALA A 160 -1.38 13.15 10.75
C ALA A 160 -0.22 13.41 11.72
N ASN A 161 1.03 13.06 11.35
CA ASN A 161 2.21 13.34 12.17
C ASN A 161 2.34 14.83 12.53
N ARG A 162 2.12 15.70 11.55
CA ARG A 162 2.14 17.15 11.77
C ARG A 162 1.00 17.59 12.70
N ALA A 163 -0.22 17.09 12.51
CA ALA A 163 -1.36 17.44 13.35
C ALA A 163 -1.17 16.96 14.81
N ILE A 164 -0.57 15.78 15.01
CA ILE A 164 -0.19 15.25 16.34
C ILE A 164 0.79 16.21 17.03
N LYS A 165 1.83 16.63 16.31
CA LYS A 165 2.81 17.59 16.80
C LYS A 165 2.19 18.94 17.16
N ASP A 166 1.37 19.50 16.29
CA ASP A 166 0.73 20.79 16.53
C ASP A 166 -0.30 20.73 17.68
N ALA A 167 -0.88 19.56 17.93
CA ALA A 167 -1.74 19.30 19.09
C ALA A 167 -0.95 19.03 20.40
N GLY A 168 0.38 18.93 20.33
CA GLY A 168 1.23 18.62 21.49
C GLY A 168 1.06 17.19 22.01
N ARG A 169 0.63 16.25 21.15
CA ARG A 169 0.37 14.84 21.50
C ARG A 169 1.46 13.87 21.01
N GLU A 170 2.66 14.39 20.75
CA GLU A 170 3.83 13.55 20.41
C GLU A 170 4.14 12.59 21.55
N GLY A 171 4.40 11.33 21.22
CA GLY A 171 4.61 10.26 22.21
C GLY A 171 3.34 9.68 22.83
N GLU A 172 2.17 10.26 22.52
CA GLU A 172 0.85 9.75 22.91
C GLU A 172 0.07 9.19 21.71
N ILE A 173 0.06 9.90 20.57
CA ILE A 173 -0.51 9.38 19.33
C ILE A 173 0.61 8.96 18.39
N PHE A 174 0.45 7.80 17.77
CA PHE A 174 1.35 7.28 16.75
C PHE A 174 0.62 7.01 15.45
N THR A 175 1.37 6.87 14.36
CA THR A 175 0.81 6.56 13.04
C THR A 175 1.52 5.41 12.36
N LEU A 176 0.86 4.84 11.35
CA LEU A 176 1.53 4.14 10.25
C LEU A 176 0.90 4.58 8.93
N GLY A 177 1.65 4.42 7.84
CA GLY A 177 1.24 4.91 6.52
C GLY A 177 1.66 3.99 5.39
N TRP A 178 1.03 4.17 4.22
CA TRP A 178 1.47 3.58 2.96
C TRP A 178 2.25 4.60 2.14
N ASN A 179 3.03 4.10 1.19
CA ASN A 179 3.92 4.89 0.35
C ASN A 179 5.06 5.53 1.18
N VAL A 180 6.18 5.84 0.52
CA VAL A 180 7.30 6.51 1.20
C VAL A 180 7.35 7.95 0.72
N SER A 181 7.24 8.89 1.66
CA SER A 181 7.45 10.32 1.42
C SER A 181 8.46 10.87 2.43
N LEU A 182 9.11 11.99 2.08
CA LEU A 182 10.03 12.66 3.01
C LEU A 182 9.36 13.00 4.34
N GLY A 183 8.08 13.40 4.34
CA GLY A 183 7.33 13.71 5.56
C GLY A 183 7.04 12.48 6.43
N GLN A 184 6.81 11.31 5.82
CA GLN A 184 6.66 10.06 6.57
C GLN A 184 8.01 9.62 7.17
N LEU A 185 9.10 9.76 6.41
CA LEU A 185 10.45 9.51 6.91
C LEU A 185 10.81 10.42 8.10
N ASP A 186 10.47 11.72 8.02
CA ASP A 186 10.65 12.65 9.13
C ASP A 186 9.84 12.22 10.37
N GLY A 187 8.62 11.72 10.18
CA GLY A 187 7.78 11.18 11.25
C GLY A 187 8.37 9.92 11.90
N ILE A 188 8.97 9.03 11.10
CA ILE A 188 9.69 7.83 11.57
C ILE A 188 10.92 8.23 12.38
N ASP A 189 11.73 9.15 11.86
CA ASP A 189 12.94 9.62 12.53
C ASP A 189 12.61 10.27 13.89
N ALA A 190 11.51 11.03 13.95
CA ALA A 190 10.97 11.65 15.16
C ALA A 190 10.31 10.66 16.13
N GLY A 191 9.94 9.45 15.67
CA GLY A 191 9.24 8.44 16.48
C GLY A 191 7.72 8.64 16.60
N THR A 192 7.14 9.56 15.83
CA THR A 192 5.67 9.75 15.76
C THR A 192 5.01 8.76 14.80
N GLN A 193 5.76 8.24 13.81
CA GLN A 193 5.29 7.22 12.89
C GLN A 193 6.09 5.92 13.10
N VAL A 194 5.37 4.80 13.26
CA VAL A 194 5.94 3.48 13.53
C VAL A 194 6.59 2.89 12.27
N VAL A 195 5.88 2.98 11.15
CA VAL A 195 6.31 2.40 9.87
C VAL A 195 5.68 3.16 8.70
N ALA A 196 6.40 3.24 7.59
CA ALA A 196 5.86 3.54 6.27
C ALA A 196 5.97 2.27 5.41
N LEU A 197 4.88 1.83 4.83
CA LEU A 197 4.81 0.60 4.05
C LEU A 197 5.05 0.94 2.58
N ASP A 198 6.26 0.63 2.11
CA ASP A 198 6.66 0.82 0.73
C ASP A 198 6.07 -0.31 -0.13
N GLN A 199 5.29 0.08 -1.13
CA GLN A 199 4.66 -0.83 -2.09
C GLN A 199 5.62 -1.25 -3.21
N LYS A 200 6.82 -0.66 -3.28
CA LYS A 200 7.80 -0.88 -4.35
C LYS A 200 7.18 -0.70 -5.74
N TRP A 201 6.31 0.32 -5.89
CA TRP A 201 5.61 0.56 -7.16
C TRP A 201 6.53 0.70 -8.36
N SER A 202 7.73 1.28 -8.16
CA SER A 202 8.75 1.39 -9.21
C SER A 202 9.23 0.03 -9.75
N GLU A 203 9.08 -1.04 -8.96
CA GLU A 203 9.46 -2.40 -9.33
C GLU A 203 8.30 -3.18 -9.96
N GLN A 204 7.06 -2.67 -9.86
CA GLN A 204 5.87 -3.42 -10.23
C GLN A 204 5.84 -3.86 -11.70
N ALA A 205 6.25 -2.98 -12.61
CA ALA A 205 6.33 -3.32 -14.03
C ALA A 205 7.36 -4.44 -14.32
N GLY A 206 8.32 -4.65 -13.43
CA GLY A 206 9.35 -5.69 -13.53
C GLY A 206 8.82 -7.11 -13.27
N PHE A 207 7.75 -7.26 -12.48
CA PHE A 207 7.27 -8.59 -12.07
C PHE A 207 6.94 -9.49 -13.25
N GLY A 208 6.19 -8.99 -14.24
CA GLY A 208 5.80 -9.84 -15.36
C GLY A 208 6.95 -10.14 -16.32
N ALA A 209 7.98 -9.29 -16.42
CA ALA A 209 9.19 -9.61 -17.18
C ALA A 209 9.95 -10.78 -16.53
N LEU A 210 10.08 -10.76 -15.20
CA LEU A 210 10.67 -11.87 -14.44
C LEU A 210 9.80 -13.14 -14.54
N ALA A 211 8.48 -13.00 -14.53
CA ALA A 211 7.56 -14.13 -14.69
C ALA A 211 7.68 -14.78 -16.09
N CYS A 212 7.78 -13.98 -17.15
CA CYS A 212 8.09 -14.48 -18.49
C CYS A 212 9.42 -15.23 -18.53
N ALA A 213 10.46 -14.68 -17.89
CA ALA A 213 11.78 -15.32 -17.84
C ALA A 213 11.74 -16.66 -17.10
N ALA A 214 11.10 -16.74 -15.93
CA ALA A 214 10.95 -17.97 -15.14
C ALA A 214 10.16 -19.05 -15.90
N LEU A 215 9.06 -18.64 -16.57
CA LEU A 215 8.26 -19.56 -17.37
C LEU A 215 9.08 -20.15 -18.53
N PHE A 216 9.90 -19.36 -19.21
CA PHE A 216 10.70 -19.86 -20.33
C PHE A 216 11.96 -20.62 -19.92
N ALA A 217 12.56 -20.25 -18.79
CA ALA A 217 13.74 -20.95 -18.27
C ALA A 217 13.36 -22.33 -17.71
N ASP A 218 12.32 -22.37 -16.87
CA ASP A 218 12.08 -23.51 -15.97
C ASP A 218 10.63 -24.03 -16.03
N GLY A 219 9.74 -23.40 -16.79
CA GLY A 219 8.31 -23.73 -16.82
C GLY A 219 7.55 -23.27 -15.57
N GLU A 220 8.14 -22.39 -14.77
CA GLU A 220 7.58 -21.91 -13.51
C GLU A 220 6.56 -20.78 -13.74
N ILE A 221 5.41 -20.88 -13.08
CA ILE A 221 4.44 -19.77 -12.98
C ILE A 221 4.65 -19.10 -11.64
N LEU A 222 5.24 -17.91 -11.64
CA LEU A 222 5.50 -17.16 -10.42
C LEU A 222 4.16 -16.75 -9.77
N PRO A 223 3.95 -17.05 -8.48
CA PRO A 223 2.75 -16.60 -7.77
C PRO A 223 2.82 -15.09 -7.50
N ASN A 224 1.67 -14.48 -7.23
CA ASN A 224 1.66 -13.14 -6.65
C ASN A 224 2.15 -13.21 -5.19
N SER A 225 3.42 -12.84 -5.00
CA SER A 225 4.08 -12.76 -3.71
C SER A 225 4.33 -11.31 -3.28
N GLN A 226 3.56 -10.34 -3.80
CA GLN A 226 3.71 -8.95 -3.37
C GLN A 226 3.56 -8.84 -1.86
N GLU A 227 4.56 -8.22 -1.24
CA GLU A 227 4.62 -7.89 0.17
C GLU A 227 5.04 -6.44 0.31
N LEU A 228 4.58 -5.79 1.37
CA LEU A 228 5.00 -4.43 1.65
C LEU A 228 6.39 -4.47 2.27
N PHE A 229 7.25 -3.55 1.84
CA PHE A 229 8.56 -3.38 2.44
C PHE A 229 8.45 -2.37 3.59
N PRO A 230 8.60 -2.80 4.86
CA PRO A 230 8.45 -1.90 5.99
C PRO A 230 9.66 -0.97 6.09
N VAL A 231 9.38 0.34 6.02
CA VAL A 231 10.35 1.38 6.33
C VAL A 231 10.13 1.83 7.77
N THR A 232 11.12 1.55 8.60
CA THR A 232 11.16 1.78 10.05
C THR A 232 12.38 2.63 10.39
N LYS A 233 12.60 2.91 11.67
CA LYS A 233 13.74 3.72 12.11
C LYS A 233 15.08 3.06 11.77
N GLU A 234 15.12 1.73 11.71
CA GLU A 234 16.31 0.94 11.41
C GLU A 234 16.81 1.14 9.98
N ASN A 235 15.91 1.42 9.02
CA ASN A 235 16.23 1.55 7.60
C ASN A 235 15.82 2.89 6.96
N SER A 236 15.32 3.86 7.75
CA SER A 236 14.84 5.16 7.27
C SER A 236 15.90 5.95 6.50
N ALA A 237 17.17 5.88 6.93
CA ALA A 237 18.28 6.56 6.27
C ALA A 237 18.49 6.04 4.83
N GLN A 238 18.48 4.72 4.65
CA GLN A 238 18.62 4.11 3.32
C GLN A 238 17.40 4.44 2.45
N ALA A 239 16.20 4.33 3.00
CA ALA A 239 14.97 4.68 2.29
C ALA A 239 14.97 6.15 1.82
N ARG A 240 15.53 7.07 2.63
CA ARG A 240 15.69 8.48 2.26
C ARG A 240 16.65 8.66 1.09
N GLU A 241 17.80 7.98 1.11
CA GLU A 241 18.76 8.03 0.00
C GLU A 241 18.16 7.47 -1.29
N ASP A 242 17.42 6.37 -1.21
CA ASP A 242 16.77 5.75 -2.36
C ASP A 242 15.67 6.66 -2.93
N LEU A 243 14.84 7.25 -2.08
CA LEU A 243 13.83 8.21 -2.50
C LEU A 243 14.46 9.44 -3.15
N GLN A 244 15.53 10.00 -2.57
CA GLN A 244 16.20 11.17 -3.14
C GLN A 244 16.77 10.87 -4.53
N ARG A 245 17.34 9.68 -4.73
CA ARG A 245 17.85 9.24 -6.04
C ARG A 245 16.76 9.21 -7.10
N ILE A 246 15.54 8.81 -6.74
CA ILE A 246 14.39 8.82 -7.66
C ILE A 246 13.99 10.27 -7.95
N LEU A 247 13.82 11.10 -6.92
CA LEU A 247 13.42 12.50 -7.08
C LEU A 247 14.41 13.33 -7.91
N ASP A 248 15.71 13.05 -7.80
CA ASP A 248 16.77 13.72 -8.57
C ASP A 248 16.83 13.26 -10.03
N GLN A 249 16.29 12.09 -10.37
CA GLN A 249 16.22 11.59 -11.75
C GLN A 249 15.09 12.24 -12.56
N ASP A 250 14.08 12.78 -11.88
CA ASP A 250 12.91 13.43 -12.47
C ASP A 250 13.04 14.97 -12.54
N SER A 251 14.16 15.54 -12.07
CA SER A 251 14.49 16.98 -12.08
C SER A 251 15.47 17.39 -13.17
#